data_AF-A0A8T4LFV8-F1
#
_entry.id   AF-A0A8T4LFV8-F1
#
_cell.length_a   1.000
_cell.length_b   1.000
_cell.length_c   1.000
_cell.angle_alpha   90.00
_cell.angle_beta   90.00
_cell.angle_gamma   90.00
#
_symmetry.space_group_name_H-M   'P 1'
#
loop_
_entity.id
_entity.type
_entity.pdbx_description
1 polymer ?
#
loop_
_entity_poly.entity_id
_entity_poly.type
_entity_poly.pdbx_seq_one_letter_code
_entity_poly.pdbx_strand_id
1 'polypeptide(L)'
;MVKHNLRKHEAYGLILTFAGATWIGFGIYGTLLAANRLLTNVPLISGTELLLFPLFFGLGALMLAFGEIELREALPGKGRR
;
A
#
# COMPACT_ATOMS: atom_id res chain seq x y z
N MET A 1 -3.27 12.60 -33.59
CA MET A 1 -2.74 12.96 -32.25
C MET A 1 -3.33 11.99 -31.24
N VAL A 2 -2.56 10.99 -30.79
CA VAL A 2 -3.02 10.07 -29.73
C VAL A 2 -3.07 10.88 -28.43
N LYS A 3 -4.26 11.00 -27.85
CA LYS A 3 -4.50 11.73 -26.60
C LYS A 3 -3.78 10.97 -25.49
N HIS A 4 -2.57 11.41 -25.12
CA HIS A 4 -1.75 10.68 -24.17
C HIS A 4 -2.38 10.75 -22.78
N ASN A 5 -2.93 9.64 -22.28
CA ASN A 5 -3.47 9.52 -20.92
C ASN A 5 -2.35 9.49 -19.84
N LEU A 6 -1.13 9.91 -20.19
CA LEU A 6 0.06 9.98 -19.32
C LEU A 6 -0.26 10.57 -17.94
N ARG A 7 -0.98 11.70 -17.97
CA ARG A 7 -1.35 12.45 -16.76
C ARG A 7 -2.35 11.72 -15.85
N LYS A 8 -3.14 10.78 -16.40
CA LYS A 8 -4.09 9.97 -15.63
C LYS A 8 -3.37 8.81 -14.94
N HIS A 9 -2.54 8.07 -15.67
CA HIS A 9 -1.74 6.97 -15.12
C HIS A 9 -0.80 7.48 -14.01
N GLU A 10 -0.18 8.63 -14.22
CA GLU A 10 0.63 9.29 -13.19
C GLU A 10 -0.20 9.63 -11.93
N ALA A 11 -1.36 10.27 -12.10
CA ALA A 11 -2.22 10.63 -10.98
C ALA A 11 -2.75 9.40 -10.22
N TYR A 12 -3.25 8.39 -10.91
CA TYR A 12 -3.73 7.15 -10.30
C TYR A 12 -2.60 6.40 -9.61
N GLY A 13 -1.43 6.30 -10.26
CA GLY A 13 -0.25 5.66 -9.72
C GLY A 13 0.23 6.33 -8.42
N LEU A 14 0.31 7.66 -8.39
CA LEU A 14 0.67 8.41 -7.18
C LEU A 14 -0.34 8.24 -6.05
N ILE A 15 -1.65 8.29 -6.36
CA ILE A 15 -2.72 8.12 -5.36
C ILE A 15 -2.68 6.70 -4.76
N LEU A 16 -2.57 5.68 -5.61
CA LEU A 16 -2.47 4.29 -5.18
C LEU A 16 -1.22 4.05 -4.33
N THR A 17 -0.09 4.62 -4.73
CA THR A 17 1.16 4.49 -3.98
C THR A 17 1.06 5.17 -2.61
N PHE A 18 0.51 6.39 -2.57
CA PHE A 18 0.28 7.13 -1.33
C PHE A 18 -0.68 6.41 -0.39
N ALA A 19 -1.81 5.93 -0.92
CA ALA A 19 -2.80 5.17 -0.17
C ALA A 19 -2.21 3.87 0.37
N GLY A 20 -1.50 3.11 -0.46
CA GLY A 20 -0.85 1.85 -0.07
C GLY A 20 0.20 2.05 1.02
N ALA A 21 1.09 3.04 0.87
CA ALA A 21 2.08 3.37 1.88
C ALA A 21 1.44 3.82 3.20
N THR A 22 0.38 4.64 3.14
CA THR A 22 -0.37 5.07 4.32
C THR A 22 -1.04 3.88 5.02
N TRP A 23 -1.62 2.96 4.25
CA TRP A 23 -2.27 1.76 4.76
C TRP A 23 -1.30 0.82 5.47
N ILE A 24 -0.11 0.61 4.89
CA ILE A 24 0.98 -0.13 5.53
C ILE A 24 1.46 0.59 6.80
N GLY A 25 1.58 1.92 6.76
CA GLY A 25 1.95 2.73 7.92
C GLY A 25 0.99 2.53 9.11
N PHE A 26 -0.32 2.50 8.85
CA PHE A 26 -1.31 2.15 9.88
C PHE A 26 -1.14 0.72 10.40
N GLY A 27 -0.85 -0.23 9.51
CA GLY A 27 -0.51 -1.61 9.90
C GLY A 27 0.69 -1.66 10.85
N ILE A 28 1.78 -0.98 10.52
CA ILE A 28 2.99 -0.89 11.35
C ILE A 28 2.69 -0.23 12.70
N TYR A 29 1.93 0.86 12.71
CA TYR A 29 1.53 1.51 13.96
C TYR A 29 0.73 0.56 14.85
N GLY A 30 -0.24 -0.16 14.27
CA GLY A 30 -1.05 -1.15 14.98
C GLY A 30 -0.21 -2.30 15.55
N THR A 31 0.74 -2.83 14.78
CA THR A 31 1.62 -3.91 15.25
C THR A 31 2.57 -3.44 16.35
N LEU A 32 3.10 -2.23 16.26
CA LEU A 32 3.93 -1.64 17.33
C LEU A 32 3.12 -1.42 18.61
N LEU A 33 1.88 -0.94 18.50
CA LEU A 33 0.99 -0.76 19.64
C LEU A 33 0.63 -2.10 20.30
N ALA A 34 0.36 -3.13 19.49
CA ALA A 34 0.11 -4.48 19.99
C ALA A 34 1.37 -5.08 20.64
N ALA A 35 2.55 -4.89 20.03
CA ALA A 35 3.82 -5.31 20.61
C ALA A 35 4.11 -4.61 21.94
N ASN A 36 3.75 -3.34 22.13
CA ASN A 36 3.86 -2.68 23.42
C ASN A 36 2.95 -3.29 24.50
N ARG A 37 1.82 -3.93 24.14
CA ARG A 37 0.97 -4.65 25.09
C ARG A 37 1.60 -5.95 25.61
N LEU A 38 2.60 -6.53 24.90
CA LEU A 38 3.41 -7.63 25.47
C LEU A 38 4.11 -7.21 26.75
N LEU A 39 4.55 -5.94 26.83
CA LEU A 39 5.29 -5.44 27.98
C LEU A 39 4.40 -5.33 29.24
N THR A 40 3.08 -5.44 29.10
CA THR A 40 2.10 -5.32 30.20
C THR A 40 1.40 -6.64 30.56
N ASN A 41 1.93 -7.81 30.16
CA ASN A 41 1.37 -9.15 30.45
C ASN A 41 -0.06 -9.39 29.89
N VAL A 42 -0.48 -8.61 28.90
CA VAL A 42 -1.74 -8.81 28.18
C VAL A 42 -1.47 -9.73 26.98
N PRO A 43 -2.36 -10.69 26.66
CA PRO A 43 -2.16 -11.58 25.51
C PRO A 43 -1.96 -10.77 24.20
N LEU A 44 -0.89 -11.13 23.48
CA LEU A 44 -0.41 -10.43 22.27
C LEU A 44 -1.35 -10.54 21.08
N ILE A 45 -2.03 -11.69 20.96
CA ILE A 45 -2.91 -12.01 19.83
C ILE A 45 -4.24 -12.49 20.40
N SER A 46 -5.25 -11.63 20.32
CA SER A 46 -6.65 -11.92 20.63
C SER A 46 -7.42 -12.55 19.45
N GLY A 47 -6.72 -12.95 18.39
CA GLY A 47 -7.29 -13.55 17.19
C GLY A 47 -7.82 -12.53 16.18
N THR A 48 -8.18 -11.32 16.63
CA THR A 48 -8.53 -10.22 15.72
C THR A 48 -7.31 -9.66 14.98
N GLU A 49 -6.11 -9.69 15.58
CA GLU A 49 -4.89 -9.23 14.90
C GLU A 49 -4.52 -10.10 13.70
N LEU A 50 -4.90 -11.39 13.70
CA LEU A 50 -4.70 -12.30 12.56
C LEU A 50 -5.48 -11.89 11.30
N LEU A 51 -6.60 -11.19 11.46
CA LEU A 51 -7.40 -10.65 10.35
C LEU A 51 -6.96 -9.24 9.95
N LEU A 52 -6.45 -8.46 10.91
CA LEU A 52 -5.96 -7.12 10.63
C LEU A 52 -4.65 -7.15 9.85
N PHE A 53 -3.81 -8.17 10.05
CA PHE A 53 -2.52 -8.27 9.36
C PHE A 53 -2.67 -8.38 7.83
N PRO A 54 -3.46 -9.31 7.25
CA PRO A 54 -3.71 -9.35 5.82
C PRO A 54 -4.42 -8.10 5.29
N LEU A 55 -5.29 -7.50 6.11
CA LEU A 55 -6.03 -6.31 5.72
C LEU A 55 -5.11 -5.09 5.54
N PHE A 56 -4.21 -4.84 6.48
CA PHE A 56 -3.33 -3.67 6.41
C PHE A 56 -2.10 -3.91 5.53
N PHE A 57 -1.41 -5.04 5.72
CA PHE A 57 -0.19 -5.31 4.96
C PHE A 57 -0.51 -5.85 3.56
N GLY A 58 -1.51 -6.72 3.42
CA GLY A 58 -1.89 -7.31 2.12
C GLY A 58 -2.51 -6.29 1.18
N LEU A 59 -3.57 -5.58 1.59
CA LEU A 59 -4.17 -4.55 0.74
C LEU A 59 -3.20 -3.40 0.45
N GLY A 60 -2.41 -2.99 1.46
CA GLY A 60 -1.39 -1.96 1.29
C GLY A 60 -0.34 -2.35 0.25
N ALA A 61 0.15 -3.60 0.29
CA ALA A 61 1.09 -4.11 -0.70
C ALA A 61 0.49 -4.20 -2.10
N LEU A 62 -0.77 -4.61 -2.23
CA LEU A 62 -1.48 -4.64 -3.51
C LEU A 62 -1.63 -3.22 -4.09
N MET A 63 -2.01 -2.25 -3.27
CA MET A 63 -2.11 -0.85 -3.69
C MET A 63 -0.78 -0.29 -4.17
N LEU A 64 0.33 -0.60 -3.47
CA LEU A 64 1.66 -0.23 -3.92
C LEU A 64 2.03 -0.87 -5.26
N ALA A 65 1.75 -2.17 -5.42
CA ALA A 65 2.03 -2.88 -6.67
C ALA A 65 1.25 -2.29 -7.85
N PHE A 66 -0.05 -2.00 -7.69
CA PHE A 66 -0.84 -1.35 -8.72
C PHE A 66 -0.39 0.09 -8.98
N GLY A 67 -0.05 0.84 -7.94
CA GLY A 67 0.51 2.19 -8.07
C GLY A 67 1.80 2.19 -8.88
N GLU A 68 2.70 1.24 -8.63
CA GLU A 68 3.95 1.09 -9.37
C GLU A 68 3.72 0.73 -10.84
N ILE A 69 2.77 -0.16 -11.14
CA ILE A 69 2.39 -0.52 -12.51
C ILE A 69 1.92 0.72 -13.27
N GLU A 70 1.01 1.50 -12.69
CA GLU A 70 0.47 2.73 -13.28
C GLU A 70 1.56 3.78 -13.51
N LEU A 71 2.44 4.00 -12.53
CA LEU A 71 3.59 4.91 -12.67
C LEU A 71 4.56 4.45 -13.76
N ARG A 72 4.80 3.15 -13.88
CA ARG A 72 5.61 2.58 -14.96
C ARG A 72 4.96 2.76 -16.31
N GLU A 73 3.63 2.77 -16.42
CA GLU A 73 2.92 3.07 -17.68
C GLU A 73 2.96 4.56 -18.03
N ALA A 74 3.11 5.43 -17.03
CA ALA A 74 3.33 6.86 -17.21
C ALA A 74 4.78 7.21 -17.64
N LEU A 75 5.67 6.25 -17.88
CA LEU A 75 7.03 6.57 -18.35
C LEU A 75 7.03 6.92 -19.86
N PRO A 76 7.51 8.11 -20.25
CA PRO A 76 7.55 8.50 -21.66
C PRO A 76 8.52 7.60 -22.44
N GLY A 77 8.02 6.97 -23.50
CA GLY A 77 8.82 6.11 -24.40
C GLY A 77 8.59 4.59 -24.25
N LYS A 78 7.74 4.15 -23.31
CA LYS A 78 7.30 2.76 -23.22
C LYS A 78 6.47 2.40 -24.47
N GLY A 79 6.91 1.41 -25.24
CA GLY A 79 6.29 1.01 -26.52
C GLY A 79 6.87 1.65 -27.79
N ARG A 80 8.04 2.31 -27.72
CA ARG A 80 8.78 2.82 -28.90
C ARG A 80 9.80 1.84 -29.49
N ARG A 81 9.57 0.53 -29.39
CA ARG A 81 10.35 -0.48 -30.13
C ARG A 81 9.52 -1.05 -31.26
#